data_AF-A0A1G6IAR3-F1
#
_entry.id   AF-A0A1G6IAR3-F1
#
_cell.length_a   1.000
_cell.length_b   1.000
_cell.length_c   1.000
_cell.angle_alpha   90.00
_cell.angle_beta   90.00
_cell.angle_gamma   90.00
#
_symmetry.space_group_name_H-M   'P 1'
#
loop_
_entity.id
_entity.type
_entity.pdbx_description
1 polymer ?
#
loop_
_entity_poly.entity_id
_entity_poly.type
_entity_poly.pdbx_seq_one_letter_code
_entity_poly.pdbx_strand_id
1 'polypeptide(L)'
;MLIRRRTVRLRYLAAREVLQEYGYEDLYWELLALLGCADWMPQQVQRHLDSLERTFDAAAAVAETPFFFSSDITPAARPIAVDASRELIQSGFHREAVFWIVATFARCHMILGTDAPQLQRSLTPAFNALLADLGVHSRDDLVQRGKQVLLVPAPAVGDSGGYPVVQSRHCDDVP
;
A
#
# COMPACT_ATOMS: atom_id res chain seq x y z
N MET A 1 0.71 -22.31 -2.54
CA MET A 1 -0.04 -21.74 -1.40
C MET A 1 -0.98 -20.64 -1.92
N LEU A 2 -2.30 -20.71 -1.63
CA LEU A 2 -3.26 -19.66 -2.03
C LEU A 2 -3.05 -18.43 -1.14
N ILE A 3 -2.82 -17.25 -1.73
CA ILE A 3 -2.87 -15.97 -1.02
C ILE A 3 -4.26 -15.88 -0.36
N ARG A 4 -4.35 -16.06 0.96
CA ARG A 4 -5.59 -15.80 1.71
C ARG A 4 -6.00 -14.36 1.41
N ARG A 5 -7.30 -14.10 1.24
CA ARG A 5 -7.87 -12.76 1.00
C ARG A 5 -7.53 -11.82 2.16
N ARG A 6 -6.30 -11.31 2.16
CA ARG A 6 -5.87 -10.23 3.00
C ARG A 6 -6.33 -8.94 2.35
N THR A 7 -6.76 -7.99 3.17
CA THR A 7 -7.05 -6.63 2.70
C THR A 7 -5.85 -6.16 1.90
N VAL A 8 -6.07 -5.34 0.86
CA VAL A 8 -4.98 -4.85 0.01
C VAL A 8 -3.84 -4.30 0.88
N ARG A 9 -4.19 -3.74 2.05
CA ARG A 9 -3.30 -3.32 3.14
C ARG A 9 -2.17 -4.27 3.49
N LEU A 10 -2.51 -5.51 3.78
CA LEU A 10 -1.55 -6.49 4.28
C LEU A 10 -0.84 -7.25 3.15
N ARG A 11 -1.00 -6.82 1.88
CA ARG A 11 -0.37 -7.50 0.74
C ARG A 11 1.15 -7.43 0.77
N TYR A 12 1.75 -6.34 1.28
CA TYR A 12 3.22 -6.27 1.43
C TYR A 12 3.74 -7.26 2.46
N LEU A 13 3.06 -7.37 3.62
CA LEU A 13 3.38 -8.40 4.61
C LEU A 13 3.14 -9.81 4.06
N ALA A 14 2.08 -9.98 3.27
CA ALA A 14 1.83 -11.25 2.61
C ALA A 14 2.88 -11.64 1.59
N ALA A 15 3.33 -10.68 0.80
CA ALA A 15 4.39 -10.89 -0.18
C ALA A 15 5.69 -11.27 0.54
N ARG A 16 6.01 -10.59 1.65
CA ARG A 16 7.16 -10.94 2.50
C ARG A 16 7.12 -12.39 2.95
N GLU A 17 6.02 -12.83 3.57
CA GLU A 17 5.87 -14.21 4.05
C GLU A 17 6.08 -15.23 2.92
N VAL A 18 5.48 -15.00 1.75
CA VAL A 18 5.64 -15.89 0.59
C VAL A 18 7.08 -15.87 0.07
N LEU A 19 7.68 -14.70 -0.10
CA LEU A 19 9.05 -14.60 -0.60
C LEU A 19 10.05 -15.29 0.34
N GLN A 20 9.87 -15.16 1.66
CA GLN A 20 10.68 -15.85 2.65
C GLN A 20 10.51 -17.38 2.57
N GLU A 21 9.28 -17.88 2.44
CA GLU A 21 8.99 -19.32 2.31
C GLU A 21 9.71 -19.95 1.11
N TYR A 22 9.83 -19.22 0.01
CA TYR A 22 10.51 -19.68 -1.21
C TYR A 22 11.99 -19.29 -1.31
N GLY A 23 12.58 -18.70 -0.26
CA GLY A 23 14.01 -18.35 -0.22
C GLY A 23 14.40 -17.10 -1.01
N TYR A 24 13.44 -16.22 -1.34
CA TYR A 24 13.65 -14.98 -2.09
C TYR A 24 13.63 -13.74 -1.17
N GLU A 25 14.31 -13.79 -0.03
CA GLU A 25 14.29 -12.70 0.96
C GLU A 25 14.87 -11.39 0.40
N ASP A 26 15.90 -11.48 -0.44
CA ASP A 26 16.54 -10.32 -1.07
C ASP A 26 15.58 -9.57 -1.99
N LEU A 27 14.69 -10.30 -2.68
CA LEU A 27 13.67 -9.71 -3.56
C LEU A 27 12.69 -8.83 -2.78
N TYR A 28 12.40 -9.17 -1.51
CA TYR A 28 11.55 -8.33 -0.68
C TYR A 28 12.22 -6.97 -0.38
N TRP A 29 13.53 -6.97 -0.13
CA TRP A 29 14.29 -5.73 0.08
C TRP A 29 14.40 -4.90 -1.21
N GLU A 30 14.57 -5.55 -2.37
CA GLU A 30 14.53 -4.87 -3.67
C GLU A 30 13.17 -4.18 -3.91
N LEU A 31 12.06 -4.82 -3.56
CA LEU A 31 10.72 -4.21 -3.67
C LEU A 31 10.57 -2.98 -2.77
N LEU A 32 11.11 -3.01 -1.56
CA LEU A 32 11.11 -1.86 -0.65
C LEU A 32 12.05 -0.75 -1.14
N ALA A 33 13.17 -1.10 -1.77
CA ALA A 33 14.09 -0.15 -2.38
C ALA A 33 13.45 0.54 -3.59
N LEU A 34 12.74 -0.21 -4.42
CA LEU A 34 11.95 0.32 -5.54
C LEU A 34 10.80 1.20 -5.06
N LEU A 35 10.18 0.89 -3.92
CA LEU A 35 9.21 1.80 -3.31
C LEU A 35 9.88 3.10 -2.83
N GLY A 36 11.17 3.06 -2.51
CA GLY A 36 11.95 4.20 -2.02
C GLY A 36 12.00 4.32 -0.50
N CYS A 37 11.66 3.25 0.22
CA CYS A 37 11.53 3.27 1.69
C CYS A 37 12.31 2.17 2.42
N ALA A 38 13.25 1.49 1.75
CA ALA A 38 14.07 0.45 2.36
C ALA A 38 14.82 0.94 3.62
N ASP A 39 15.33 2.18 3.59
CA ASP A 39 16.14 2.74 4.67
C ASP A 39 15.35 3.68 5.60
N TRP A 40 14.03 3.76 5.43
CA TRP A 40 13.23 4.66 6.25
C TRP A 40 13.16 4.19 7.70
N MET A 41 13.26 5.14 8.62
CA MET A 41 13.10 4.90 10.05
C MET A 41 11.63 5.02 10.47
N PRO A 42 11.17 4.29 11.50
CA PRO A 42 9.79 4.38 11.98
C PRO A 42 9.32 5.81 12.26
N GLN A 43 10.20 6.65 12.82
CA GLN A 43 9.92 8.05 13.13
C GLN A 43 9.69 8.90 11.87
N GLN A 44 10.35 8.55 10.76
CA GLN A 44 10.10 9.21 9.48
C GLN A 44 8.71 8.86 8.95
N VAL A 45 8.33 7.58 8.99
CA VAL A 45 6.98 7.14 8.57
C VAL A 45 5.90 7.77 9.44
N GLN A 46 6.14 7.85 10.75
CA GLN A 46 5.19 8.44 11.70
C GLN A 46 4.91 9.92 11.39
N ARG A 47 5.94 10.72 11.07
CA ARG A 47 5.77 12.13 10.68
C ARG A 47 4.91 12.31 9.44
N HIS A 48 5.07 11.41 8.46
CA HIS A 48 4.25 11.40 7.25
C HIS A 48 2.81 10.96 7.55
N LEU A 49 2.61 9.98 8.42
CA LEU A 49 1.29 9.55 8.86
C LEU A 49 0.55 10.66 9.61
N ASP A 50 1.20 11.40 10.50
CA ASP A 50 0.58 12.52 11.22
C ASP A 50 0.18 13.66 10.25
N SER A 51 0.94 13.83 9.17
CA SER A 51 0.58 14.77 8.10
C SER A 51 -0.57 14.28 7.23
N LEU A 52 -0.63 12.96 6.97
CA LEU A 52 -1.75 12.33 6.29
C LEU A 52 -3.03 12.50 7.10
N GLU A 53 -2.98 12.27 8.41
CA GLU A 53 -4.14 12.35 9.31
C GLU A 53 -4.84 13.71 9.19
N ARG A 54 -4.08 14.81 9.24
CA ARG A 54 -4.62 16.17 9.03
C ARG A 54 -5.23 16.35 7.64
N THR A 55 -4.58 15.79 6.62
CA THR A 55 -5.03 15.90 5.22
C THR A 55 -6.29 15.07 4.97
N PHE A 56 -6.40 13.91 5.62
CA PHE A 56 -7.54 13.01 5.58
C PHE A 56 -8.75 13.65 6.22
N ASP A 57 -8.61 14.17 7.45
CA ASP A 57 -9.70 14.81 8.18
C ASP A 57 -10.21 16.04 7.41
N ALA A 58 -9.31 16.81 6.80
CA ALA A 58 -9.64 17.92 5.91
C ALA A 58 -10.40 17.49 4.64
N ALA A 59 -9.94 16.44 3.95
CA ALA A 59 -10.58 15.95 2.75
C ALA A 59 -11.95 15.34 3.04
N ALA A 60 -12.08 14.55 4.10
CA ALA A 60 -13.34 13.92 4.50
C ALA A 60 -14.42 14.95 4.91
N ALA A 61 -14.01 16.12 5.42
CA ALA A 61 -14.94 17.18 5.81
C ALA A 61 -15.52 17.97 4.63
N VAL A 62 -14.85 17.96 3.47
CA VAL A 62 -15.26 18.75 2.30
C VAL A 62 -15.66 17.90 1.09
N ALA A 63 -15.61 16.57 1.21
CA ALA A 63 -15.91 15.66 0.12
C ALA A 63 -17.38 15.75 -0.29
N GLU A 64 -17.63 16.26 -1.50
CA GLU A 64 -18.96 16.35 -2.11
C GLU A 64 -19.00 15.58 -3.44
N THR A 65 -17.93 15.66 -4.23
CA THR A 65 -17.86 15.03 -5.54
C THR A 65 -17.59 13.52 -5.42
N PRO A 66 -18.42 12.65 -6.04
CA PRO A 66 -18.16 11.21 -6.06
C PRO A 66 -16.95 10.84 -6.93
N PHE A 67 -16.02 10.08 -6.37
CA PHE A 67 -14.88 9.44 -7.03
C PHE A 67 -14.92 7.93 -6.79
N PHE A 68 -14.21 7.18 -7.63
CA PHE A 68 -14.10 5.71 -7.55
C PHE A 68 -13.56 5.17 -6.20
N PHE A 69 -13.09 6.04 -5.30
CA PHE A 69 -12.63 5.69 -3.95
C PHE A 69 -13.16 6.64 -2.86
N SER A 70 -14.25 7.37 -3.09
CA SER A 70 -14.76 8.32 -2.07
C SER A 70 -15.11 7.66 -0.75
N SER A 71 -15.53 6.39 -0.76
CA SER A 71 -15.79 5.62 0.46
C SER A 71 -14.55 5.44 1.36
N ASP A 72 -13.35 5.47 0.77
CA ASP A 72 -12.10 5.31 1.50
C ASP A 72 -11.72 6.56 2.30
N ILE A 73 -12.31 7.72 1.98
CA ILE A 73 -12.01 9.02 2.60
C ILE A 73 -13.28 9.55 3.27
N THR A 74 -13.65 8.91 4.37
CA THR A 74 -14.79 9.30 5.22
C THR A 74 -14.40 9.19 6.69
N PRO A 75 -15.11 9.85 7.61
CA PRO A 75 -14.87 9.66 9.05
C PRO A 75 -14.93 8.19 9.48
N ALA A 76 -15.86 7.41 8.89
CA ALA A 76 -16.01 5.98 9.16
C ALA A 76 -14.84 5.13 8.61
N ALA A 77 -14.17 5.58 7.55
CA ALA A 77 -13.01 4.89 6.97
C ALA A 77 -11.68 5.21 7.68
N ARG A 78 -11.65 6.26 8.52
CA ARG A 78 -10.45 6.71 9.23
C ARG A 78 -9.74 5.60 10.01
N PRO A 79 -10.42 4.71 10.77
CA PRO A 79 -9.74 3.62 11.47
C PRO A 79 -9.03 2.64 10.54
N ILE A 80 -9.55 2.50 9.32
CA ILE A 80 -9.02 1.57 8.32
C ILE A 80 -7.86 2.21 7.55
N ALA A 81 -7.95 3.50 7.22
CA ALA A 81 -6.96 4.21 6.42
C ALA A 81 -5.77 4.74 7.23
N VAL A 82 -6.04 5.30 8.41
CA VAL A 82 -5.06 6.00 9.25
C VAL A 82 -4.63 5.12 10.43
N ASP A 83 -5.57 4.71 11.28
CA ASP A 83 -5.23 4.04 12.54
C ASP A 83 -4.54 2.69 12.31
N ALA A 84 -4.98 1.93 11.30
CA ALA A 84 -4.30 0.69 10.94
C ALA A 84 -2.88 0.89 10.37
N SER A 85 -2.58 2.05 9.76
CA SER A 85 -1.20 2.38 9.37
C SER A 85 -0.35 2.67 10.61
N ARG A 86 -0.95 3.29 11.65
CA ARG A 86 -0.32 3.53 12.96
C ARG A 86 0.03 2.21 13.65
N GLU A 87 -0.90 1.24 13.64
CA GLU A 87 -0.69 -0.10 14.20
C GLU A 87 0.47 -0.84 13.51
N LEU A 88 0.59 -0.73 12.17
CA LEU A 88 1.69 -1.33 11.43
C LEU A 88 3.04 -0.73 11.84
N ILE A 89 3.12 0.59 11.96
CA ILE A 89 4.34 1.28 12.40
C ILE A 89 4.74 0.84 13.81
N GLN A 90 3.79 0.80 14.75
CA GLN A 90 4.01 0.37 16.13
C GLN A 90 4.45 -1.09 16.24
N SER A 91 3.97 -1.93 15.32
CA SER A 91 4.35 -3.35 15.24
C SER A 91 5.68 -3.61 14.51
N GLY A 92 6.38 -2.55 14.10
CA GLY A 92 7.68 -2.65 13.40
C GLY A 92 7.58 -2.75 11.88
N PHE A 93 6.38 -2.82 11.32
CA PHE A 93 6.09 -2.92 9.87
C PHE A 93 5.87 -1.55 9.21
N HIS A 94 6.72 -0.60 9.58
CA HIS A 94 6.61 0.80 9.18
C HIS A 94 6.81 1.00 7.67
N ARG A 95 7.65 0.20 7.01
CA ARG A 95 7.90 0.30 5.57
C ARG A 95 6.69 -0.15 4.76
N GLU A 96 6.01 -1.17 5.25
CA GLU A 96 4.80 -1.74 4.66
C GLU A 96 3.60 -0.77 4.77
N ALA A 97 3.62 0.14 5.75
CA ALA A 97 2.63 1.22 5.87
C ALA A 97 2.82 2.33 4.81
N VAL A 98 4.02 2.51 4.25
CA VAL A 98 4.35 3.63 3.34
C VAL A 98 3.46 3.64 2.11
N PHE A 99 3.26 2.48 1.47
CA PHE A 99 2.38 2.37 0.30
C PHE A 99 0.97 2.92 0.58
N TRP A 100 0.42 2.61 1.76
CA TRP A 100 -0.92 3.05 2.17
C TRP A 100 -0.98 4.52 2.46
N ILE A 101 0.07 5.05 3.08
CA ILE A 101 0.18 6.47 3.38
C ILE A 101 0.15 7.27 2.06
N VAL A 102 0.96 6.87 1.08
CA VAL A 102 1.03 7.53 -0.24
C VAL A 102 -0.30 7.43 -0.98
N ALA A 103 -0.89 6.24 -1.07
CA ALA A 103 -2.15 6.03 -1.78
C ALA A 103 -3.31 6.83 -1.16
N THR A 104 -3.37 6.91 0.16
CA THR A 104 -4.40 7.67 0.87
C THR A 104 -4.18 9.18 0.70
N PHE A 105 -2.93 9.67 0.78
CA PHE A 105 -2.61 11.06 0.49
C PHE A 105 -3.05 11.47 -0.91
N ALA A 106 -2.74 10.65 -1.92
CA ALA A 106 -3.10 10.92 -3.30
C ALA A 106 -4.62 11.05 -3.46
N ARG A 107 -5.40 10.15 -2.85
CA ARG A 107 -6.88 10.21 -2.86
C ARG A 107 -7.42 11.46 -2.17
N CYS A 108 -6.85 11.84 -1.02
CA CYS A 108 -7.23 13.08 -0.35
C CYS A 108 -6.98 14.29 -1.27
N HIS A 109 -5.84 14.34 -1.96
CA HIS A 109 -5.51 15.42 -2.88
C HIS A 109 -6.37 15.44 -4.15
N MET A 110 -6.92 14.30 -4.60
CA MET A 110 -7.91 14.25 -5.68
C MET A 110 -9.23 14.92 -5.25
N ILE A 111 -9.72 14.58 -4.05
CA ILE A 111 -10.93 15.18 -3.48
C ILE A 111 -10.72 16.68 -3.26
N LEU A 112 -9.68 17.06 -2.52
CA LEU A 112 -9.36 18.45 -2.23
C LEU A 112 -9.16 19.29 -3.49
N GLY A 113 -8.54 18.72 -4.54
CA GLY A 113 -8.34 19.42 -5.80
C GLY A 113 -9.64 19.77 -6.52
N THR A 114 -10.71 19.04 -6.25
CA THR A 114 -12.03 19.26 -6.85
C THR A 114 -12.91 20.10 -5.95
N ASP A 115 -13.01 19.73 -4.68
CA ASP A 115 -14.01 20.27 -3.75
C ASP A 115 -13.46 21.43 -2.90
N ALA A 116 -12.13 21.54 -2.71
CA ALA A 116 -11.51 22.62 -1.92
C ALA A 116 -10.09 23.02 -2.41
N PRO A 117 -9.92 23.61 -3.61
CA PRO A 117 -8.60 23.86 -4.21
C PRO A 117 -7.67 24.79 -3.41
N GLN A 118 -8.23 25.69 -2.61
CA GLN A 118 -7.45 26.55 -1.69
C GLN A 118 -6.83 25.70 -0.57
N LEU A 119 -7.61 24.80 0.01
CA LEU A 119 -7.18 23.89 1.07
C LEU A 119 -6.18 22.85 0.55
N GLN A 120 -6.41 22.34 -0.67
CA GLN A 120 -5.46 21.48 -1.37
C GLN A 120 -4.07 22.13 -1.41
N ARG A 121 -3.99 23.39 -1.87
CA ARG A 121 -2.72 24.13 -1.99
C ARG A 121 -2.01 24.30 -0.64
N SER A 122 -2.74 24.51 0.45
CA SER A 122 -2.11 24.60 1.78
C SER A 122 -1.58 23.26 2.31
N LEU A 123 -2.14 22.14 1.85
CA LEU A 123 -1.75 20.80 2.29
C LEU A 123 -0.74 20.13 1.35
N THR A 124 -0.61 20.61 0.11
CA THR A 124 0.34 20.12 -0.90
C THR A 124 1.78 20.02 -0.41
N PRO A 125 2.34 20.96 0.39
CA PRO A 125 3.72 20.83 0.87
C PRO A 125 4.01 19.54 1.63
N ALA A 126 3.04 19.04 2.42
CA ALA A 126 3.21 17.80 3.16
C ALA A 126 3.27 16.58 2.25
N PHE A 127 2.42 16.54 1.22
CA PHE A 127 2.45 15.47 0.23
C PHE A 127 3.72 15.50 -0.63
N ASN A 128 4.16 16.70 -1.03
CA ASN A 128 5.42 16.86 -1.76
C ASN A 128 6.63 16.43 -0.93
N ALA A 129 6.64 16.67 0.39
CA ALA A 129 7.70 16.19 1.27
C ALA A 129 7.74 14.66 1.33
N LEU A 130 6.58 14.00 1.42
CA LEU A 130 6.49 12.53 1.35
C LEU A 130 7.04 11.99 0.02
N LEU A 131 6.64 12.58 -1.11
CA LEU A 131 7.12 12.18 -2.43
C LEU A 131 8.63 12.41 -2.59
N ALA A 132 9.13 13.55 -2.11
CA ALA A 132 10.55 13.87 -2.14
C ALA A 132 11.39 12.87 -1.32
N ASP A 133 10.93 12.50 -0.13
CA ASP A 133 11.60 11.48 0.70
C ASP A 133 11.62 10.10 0.02
N LEU A 134 10.63 9.80 -0.85
CA LEU A 134 10.62 8.58 -1.66
C LEU A 134 11.54 8.69 -2.88
N GLY A 135 12.13 9.86 -3.14
CA GLY A 135 12.90 10.14 -4.35
C GLY A 135 12.02 10.34 -5.58
N VAL A 136 10.80 10.85 -5.41
CA VAL A 136 9.88 11.24 -6.48
C VAL A 136 9.77 12.77 -6.49
N HIS A 137 10.48 13.41 -7.41
CA HIS A 137 10.46 14.87 -7.59
C HIS A 137 9.73 15.29 -8.86
N SER A 138 9.50 14.34 -9.76
CA SER A 138 8.91 14.55 -11.07
C SER A 138 8.12 13.33 -11.54
N ARG A 139 7.34 13.52 -12.61
CA ARG A 139 6.67 12.42 -13.31
C ARG A 139 7.68 11.45 -13.94
N ASP A 140 8.83 11.96 -14.38
CA ASP A 140 9.85 11.13 -15.00
C ASP A 140 10.45 10.13 -14.00
N ASP A 141 10.59 10.52 -12.73
CA ASP A 141 11.01 9.59 -11.67
C ASP A 141 10.06 8.41 -11.54
N LEU A 142 8.74 8.65 -11.59
CA LEU A 142 7.74 7.58 -11.56
C LEU A 142 7.84 6.67 -12.79
N VAL A 143 8.05 7.25 -13.98
CA VAL A 143 8.19 6.49 -15.22
C VAL A 143 9.45 5.62 -15.20
N GLN A 144 10.59 6.17 -14.76
CA GLN A 144 11.84 5.42 -14.68
C GLN A 144 11.76 4.31 -13.63
N ARG A 145 11.18 4.60 -12.47
CA ARG A 145 10.95 3.61 -11.43
C ARG A 145 10.00 2.50 -11.88
N GLY A 146 8.96 2.84 -12.63
CA GLY A 146 8.08 1.85 -13.28
C GLY A 146 8.84 0.91 -14.23
N LYS A 147 9.81 1.42 -15.00
CA LYS A 147 10.68 0.59 -15.84
C LYS A 147 11.57 -0.33 -15.00
N GLN A 148 12.13 0.17 -13.90
CA GLN A 148 12.97 -0.63 -13.00
C GLN A 148 12.20 -1.81 -12.40
N VAL A 149 10.93 -1.61 -12.02
CA VAL A 149 10.07 -2.70 -11.53
C VAL A 149 9.91 -3.81 -12.57
N LEU A 150 9.81 -3.48 -13.86
CA LEU A 150 9.69 -4.48 -14.93
C LEU A 150 10.99 -5.27 -15.18
N LEU A 151 12.13 -4.78 -14.70
CA LEU A 151 13.43 -5.44 -14.82
C LEU A 151 13.72 -6.37 -13.64
N VAL A 152 12.93 -6.31 -12.58
CA VAL A 152 13.03 -7.24 -11.45
C VAL A 152 12.63 -8.63 -11.96
N PRO A 153 13.53 -9.62 -11.92
CA PRO A 153 13.19 -10.97 -12.34
C PRO A 153 12.10 -11.50 -11.41
N ALA A 154 10.92 -11.79 -11.95
CA ALA A 154 9.96 -12.61 -11.24
C ALA A 154 10.59 -14.00 -11.05
N PRO A 155 10.60 -14.57 -9.83
CA PRO A 155 11.07 -15.93 -9.66
C PRO A 155 10.24 -16.82 -10.58
N ALA A 156 10.90 -17.60 -11.43
CA ALA A 156 10.22 -18.62 -12.21
C ALA A 156 9.51 -19.50 -11.19
N VAL A 157 8.17 -19.50 -11.22
CA VAL A 157 7.39 -20.46 -10.45
C VAL A 157 7.66 -21.81 -11.10
N GLY A 158 8.72 -22.46 -10.64
CA GLY A 158 9.12 -23.79 -11.08
C GLY A 158 7.97 -24.75 -10.82
N ASP A 159 7.64 -25.50 -11.86
CA ASP A 159 6.70 -26.62 -11.83
C ASP A 159 7.29 -27.72 -10.92
N SER A 160 7.09 -27.58 -9.60
CA SER A 160 7.56 -28.55 -8.62
C SER A 160 6.44 -28.91 -7.65
N GLY A 161 5.85 -30.08 -7.88
CA GLY A 161 5.08 -30.83 -6.88
C GLY A 161 3.62 -31.01 -7.26
N GLY A 162 3.29 -32.18 -7.80
CA GLY A 162 1.96 -32.57 -8.26
C GLY A 162 0.86 -32.25 -7.26
N TYR A 163 -0.20 -31.63 -7.77
CA TYR A 163 -1.48 -31.54 -7.08
C TYR A 163 -2.05 -32.96 -6.92
N PRO A 164 -2.40 -33.41 -5.70
CA PRO A 164 -3.23 -34.60 -5.57
C PRO A 164 -4.59 -34.28 -6.17
N VAL A 165 -4.93 -35.00 -7.24
CA VAL A 165 -6.28 -35.07 -7.78
C VAL A 165 -7.18 -35.54 -6.64
N VAL A 166 -8.02 -34.65 -6.12
CA VAL A 166 -9.11 -35.01 -5.23
C VAL A 166 -10.08 -35.82 -6.09
N GLN A 167 -9.99 -37.14 -6.03
CA GLN A 167 -11.05 -38.02 -6.52
C GLN A 167 -12.31 -37.70 -5.71
N SER A 168 -13.29 -37.13 -6.40
CA SER A 168 -14.65 -36.99 -5.91
C SER A 168 -15.17 -38.38 -5.57
N ARG A 169 -15.24 -38.71 -4.28
CA ARG A 169 -16.04 -39.84 -3.82
C ARG A 169 -17.50 -39.51 -4.12
N HIS A 170 -18.07 -40.26 -5.06
CA HIS A 170 -19.50 -40.41 -5.23
C HIS A 170 -20.12 -40.71 -3.86
N CYS A 171 -21.07 -39.87 -3.44
CA CYS A 171 -22.03 -40.24 -2.41
C CYS A 171 -23.05 -41.16 -3.09
N ASP A 172 -22.78 -42.46 -3.06
CA ASP A 172 -23.82 -43.47 -3.16
C ASP A 172 -23.92 -44.19 -1.80
N ASP A 173 -25.16 -44.57 -1.49
CA ASP A 173 -25.62 -45.42 -0.39
C ASP A 173 -25.91 -44.74 0.98
N VAL A 174 -27.18 -44.36 1.14
CA VAL A 174 -27.91 -44.43 2.41
C VAL A 174 -28.83 -45.66 2.34
N PRO A 175 -28.83 -46.55 3.34
CA PRO A 175 -29.71 -47.72 3.37
C PRO A 175 -31.19 -47.38 3.58
#